data_AF-A0A8T7IP66-F1
#
_entry.id   AF-A0A8T7IP66-F1
#
_cell.length_a   1.000
_cell.length_b   1.000
_cell.length_c   1.000
_cell.angle_alpha   90.00
_cell.angle_beta   90.00
_cell.angle_gamma   90.00
#
_symmetry.space_group_name_H-M   'P 1'
#
loop_
_entity.id
_entity.type
_entity.pdbx_description
1 polymer ?
#
loop_
_entity_poly.entity_id
_entity_poly.type
_entity_poly.pdbx_seq_one_letter_code
_entity_poly.pdbx_strand_id
1 'polypeptide(L)'
;VNWTLHNHGHETVRIAIGDNLLSKPWTSDLMRLNKSFIVQRSIKAPRKLFAAFKTLSSYISHSLQVDGEHVWIAQREGRAKDGNDLTEPAIIKMFAMAKSKEQTLAQFINSINLVPISISYEYDPCDQLKAHELSQIAQHGQYTKSPHEDIQTIGRGITGYKGRVNVCFAKPIANLNDDVTAEEIAELIDNAILDHYKIRPANIIAMQQLDPEADIDASDFGISFSDMGKASAEFRERFERIEPSDEEAFLGAYAAPVRRILQRKTAR
;
A
#
# COMPACT_ATOMS: atom_id res chain seq x y z
N VAL A 1 4.02 12.47 0.77
CA VAL A 1 3.34 12.73 2.06
C VAL A 1 4.12 13.74 2.90
N ASN A 2 5.25 13.41 3.55
CA ASN A 2 5.98 14.38 4.39
C ASN A 2 6.35 15.68 3.68
N TRP A 3 6.83 15.61 2.43
CA TRP A 3 7.12 16.81 1.63
C TRP A 3 5.87 17.68 1.42
N THR A 4 4.72 17.05 1.13
CA THR A 4 3.44 17.75 0.98
C THR A 4 2.98 18.39 2.29
N LEU A 5 3.08 17.67 3.41
CA LEU A 5 2.73 18.17 4.74
C LEU A 5 3.58 19.39 5.10
N HIS A 6 4.89 19.28 4.94
CA HIS A 6 5.84 20.36 5.22
C HIS A 6 5.54 21.62 4.39
N ASN A 7 5.30 21.47 3.08
CA ASN A 7 4.99 22.60 2.20
C ASN A 7 3.66 23.30 2.54
N HIS A 8 2.77 22.64 3.28
CA HIS A 8 1.52 23.22 3.76
C HIS A 8 1.57 23.63 5.25
N GLY A 9 2.75 23.66 5.86
CA GLY A 9 2.94 24.11 7.24
C GLY A 9 2.50 23.08 8.30
N HIS A 10 2.30 21.82 7.91
CA HIS A 10 2.01 20.73 8.85
C HIS A 10 3.28 20.04 9.33
N GLU A 11 3.22 19.44 10.52
CA GLU A 11 4.28 18.58 11.02
C GLU A 11 4.44 17.31 10.18
N THR A 12 5.68 16.85 10.05
CA THR A 12 6.00 15.58 9.38
C THR A 12 5.71 14.39 10.30
N VAL A 13 5.35 13.26 9.72
CA VAL A 13 4.99 12.05 10.46
C VAL A 13 6.22 11.25 10.92
N ARG A 14 6.05 10.45 11.98
CA ARG A 14 6.94 9.34 12.34
C ARG A 14 6.67 8.15 11.42
N ILE A 15 7.69 7.64 10.75
CA ILE A 15 7.53 6.65 9.67
C ILE A 15 7.96 5.25 10.14
N ALA A 16 7.08 4.27 10.03
CA ALA A 16 7.43 2.87 10.25
C ALA A 16 8.31 2.36 9.08
N ILE A 17 9.50 1.84 9.38
CA ILE A 17 10.40 1.24 8.39
C ILE A 17 10.85 -0.16 8.83
N GLY A 18 10.86 -1.11 7.89
CA GLY A 18 11.37 -2.46 8.14
C GLY A 18 12.89 -2.49 8.35
N ASP A 19 13.34 -3.31 9.29
CA ASP A 19 14.77 -3.59 9.57
C ASP A 19 15.54 -4.13 8.35
N ASN A 20 14.86 -4.81 7.43
CA ASN A 20 15.43 -5.32 6.18
C ASN A 20 16.04 -4.22 5.28
N LEU A 21 15.66 -2.96 5.47
CA LEU A 21 16.19 -1.82 4.70
C LEU A 21 17.42 -1.16 5.33
N LEU A 22 17.83 -1.61 6.53
CA LEU A 22 18.87 -0.98 7.33
C LEU A 22 20.18 -1.79 7.33
N SER A 23 20.62 -2.22 6.14
CA SER A 23 21.81 -3.08 6.00
C SER A 23 23.15 -2.37 6.21
N LYS A 24 23.20 -1.04 6.07
CA LYS A 24 24.41 -0.24 6.35
C LYS A 24 24.26 0.51 7.69
N PRO A 25 25.33 0.62 8.50
CA PRO A 25 25.27 1.25 9.82
C PRO A 25 24.65 2.66 9.83
N TRP A 26 25.06 3.51 8.89
CA TRP A 26 24.59 4.90 8.80
C TRP A 26 23.15 5.03 8.30
N THR A 27 22.59 4.02 7.62
CA THR A 27 21.21 4.08 7.10
C THR A 27 20.21 4.18 8.25
N SER A 28 20.47 3.51 9.37
CA SER A 28 19.63 3.59 10.57
C SER A 28 19.56 5.01 11.13
N ASP A 29 20.72 5.68 11.21
CA ASP A 29 20.80 7.05 11.74
C ASP A 29 20.09 8.05 10.83
N LEU A 30 20.28 7.93 9.51
CA LEU A 30 19.57 8.78 8.54
C LEU A 30 18.06 8.60 8.63
N MET A 31 17.58 7.36 8.77
CA MET A 31 16.15 7.09 8.89
C MET A 31 15.59 7.67 10.19
N ARG A 32 16.31 7.57 11.31
CA ARG A 32 15.91 8.18 12.59
C ARG A 32 15.86 9.71 12.53
N LEU A 33 16.79 10.35 11.79
CA LEU A 33 16.74 11.79 11.54
C LEU A 33 15.46 12.22 10.81
N ASN A 34 14.91 11.35 9.96
CA ASN A 34 13.62 11.56 9.30
C ASN A 34 12.41 11.06 10.13
N LYS A 35 12.54 11.05 11.47
CA LYS A 35 11.56 10.57 12.44
C LYS A 35 11.12 9.10 12.23
N SER A 36 11.89 8.27 11.52
CA SER A 36 11.50 6.87 11.31
C SER A 36 11.77 6.01 12.54
N PHE A 37 10.89 5.04 12.78
CA PHE A 37 11.05 3.99 13.79
C PHE A 37 11.05 2.60 13.15
N ILE A 38 11.74 1.67 13.79
CA ILE A 38 12.08 0.38 13.18
C ILE A 38 11.03 -0.68 13.53
N VAL A 39 10.50 -1.34 12.50
CA VAL A 39 9.69 -2.54 12.61
C VAL A 39 10.57 -3.76 12.38
N GLN A 40 10.67 -4.64 13.37
CA GLN A 40 11.52 -5.83 13.28
C GLN A 40 10.83 -6.94 12.49
N ARG A 41 11.32 -7.23 11.28
CA ARG A 41 10.76 -8.28 10.40
C ARG A 41 11.57 -9.57 10.47
N SER A 42 12.83 -9.49 10.90
CA SER A 42 13.75 -10.64 10.85
C SER A 42 13.59 -11.62 12.04
N ILE A 43 12.70 -11.32 13.00
CA ILE A 43 12.52 -12.17 14.19
C ILE A 43 11.70 -13.40 13.84
N LYS A 44 12.32 -14.59 13.93
CA LYS A 44 11.64 -15.87 13.72
C LYS A 44 11.00 -16.45 15.00
N ALA A 45 11.49 -16.06 16.18
CA ALA A 45 11.04 -16.65 17.45
C ALA A 45 9.72 -16.00 17.93
N PRO A 46 8.60 -16.76 18.08
CA PRO A 46 7.28 -16.19 18.35
C PRO A 46 7.22 -15.30 19.60
N ARG A 47 7.86 -15.72 20.70
CA ARG A 47 7.90 -14.93 21.94
C ARG A 47 8.62 -13.58 21.77
N LYS A 48 9.71 -13.56 21.01
CA LYS A 48 10.46 -12.32 20.73
C LYS A 48 9.66 -11.41 19.79
N LEU A 49 8.99 -11.99 18.80
CA LEU A 49 8.12 -11.26 17.88
C LEU A 49 6.95 -10.60 18.62
N PHE A 50 6.28 -11.33 19.51
CA PHE A 50 5.22 -10.78 20.36
C PHE A 50 5.71 -9.63 21.24
N ALA A 51 6.87 -9.77 21.88
CA ALA A 51 7.47 -8.70 22.67
C ALA A 51 7.79 -7.46 21.80
N ALA A 52 8.34 -7.66 20.60
CA ALA A 52 8.62 -6.59 19.66
C ALA A 52 7.34 -5.86 19.22
N PHE A 53 6.27 -6.58 18.90
CA PHE A 53 4.97 -5.98 18.57
C PHE A 53 4.34 -5.24 19.74
N LYS A 54 4.49 -5.75 20.97
CA LYS A 54 4.02 -5.03 22.16
C LYS A 54 4.75 -3.70 22.35
N THR A 55 6.07 -3.71 22.18
CA THR A 55 6.89 -2.48 22.24
C THR A 55 6.51 -1.51 21.12
N LEU A 56 6.35 -2.00 19.89
CA LEU A 56 5.95 -1.22 18.73
C LEU A 56 4.59 -0.54 18.95
N SER A 57 3.61 -1.33 19.39
CA SER A 57 2.27 -0.85 19.72
C SER A 57 2.30 0.23 20.80
N SER A 58 3.07 0.01 21.88
CA SER A 58 3.21 0.98 22.97
C SER A 58 3.86 2.29 22.48
N TYR A 59 4.86 2.19 21.62
CA TYR A 59 5.51 3.36 21.01
C TYR A 59 4.56 4.15 20.11
N ILE A 60 3.76 3.47 19.27
CA ILE A 60 2.75 4.11 18.42
C ILE A 60 1.70 4.80 19.30
N SER A 61 1.17 4.12 20.32
CA SER A 61 0.20 4.71 21.26
C SER A 61 0.76 5.95 21.97
N HIS A 62 2.00 5.88 22.46
CA HIS A 62 2.67 7.01 23.11
C HIS A 62 2.89 8.18 22.14
N SER A 63 3.33 7.89 20.91
CA SER A 63 3.50 8.91 19.87
C SER A 63 2.22 9.69 19.61
N LEU A 64 1.10 8.98 19.52
CA LEU A 64 -0.19 9.57 19.17
C LEU A 64 -0.86 10.28 20.36
N GLN A 65 -0.81 9.69 21.56
CA GLN A 65 -1.60 10.14 22.71
C GLN A 65 -0.82 11.03 23.70
N VAL A 66 0.50 10.91 23.74
CA VAL A 66 1.35 11.66 24.66
C VAL A 66 2.15 12.73 23.92
N ASP A 67 2.85 12.34 22.85
CA ASP A 67 3.66 13.30 22.08
C ASP A 67 2.81 14.16 21.14
N GLY A 68 1.59 13.73 20.80
CA GLY A 68 0.73 14.40 19.82
C GLY A 68 1.23 14.31 18.38
N GLU A 69 2.13 13.37 18.10
CA GLU A 69 2.79 13.21 16.80
C GLU A 69 2.01 12.26 15.88
N HIS A 70 2.06 12.52 14.57
CA HIS A 70 1.44 11.66 13.56
C HIS A 70 2.32 10.46 13.23
N VAL A 71 1.69 9.33 12.89
CA VAL A 71 2.38 8.10 12.48
C VAL A 71 1.94 7.69 11.07
N TRP A 72 2.91 7.35 10.22
CA TRP A 72 2.66 6.68 8.93
C TRP A 72 3.16 5.25 8.97
N ILE A 73 2.26 4.33 8.65
CA ILE A 73 2.52 2.90 8.59
C ILE A 73 1.78 2.29 7.39
N ALA A 74 2.42 1.33 6.73
CA ALA A 74 1.79 0.58 5.64
C ALA A 74 0.80 -0.45 6.23
N GLN A 75 -0.32 -0.67 5.55
CA GLN A 75 -1.40 -1.55 6.02
C GLN A 75 -1.06 -3.05 6.00
N ARG A 76 0.11 -3.42 5.47
CA ARG A 76 0.69 -4.77 5.50
C ARG A 76 2.19 -4.73 5.23
N GLU A 77 2.84 -5.88 5.39
CA GLU A 77 4.26 -6.02 5.11
C GLU A 77 4.55 -6.07 3.59
N GLY A 78 5.40 -5.15 3.12
CA GLY A 78 5.87 -5.13 1.73
C GLY A 78 4.96 -4.37 0.77
N ARG A 79 5.45 -4.15 -0.46
CA ARG A 79 4.70 -3.48 -1.52
C ARG A 79 3.84 -4.49 -2.28
N ALA A 80 2.63 -4.10 -2.68
CA ALA A 80 1.81 -4.86 -3.62
C ALA A 80 2.59 -5.18 -4.89
N LYS A 81 2.55 -6.44 -5.34
CA LYS A 81 3.16 -6.85 -6.62
C LYS A 81 2.12 -6.97 -7.73
N ASP A 82 0.94 -7.47 -7.37
CA ASP A 82 -0.18 -7.82 -8.24
C ASP A 82 -1.26 -6.73 -8.27
N GLY A 83 -0.97 -5.53 -7.76
CA GLY A 83 -1.92 -4.43 -7.67
C GLY A 83 -3.02 -4.59 -6.61
N ASN A 84 -3.10 -5.74 -5.93
CA ASN A 84 -4.04 -5.96 -4.83
C ASN A 84 -3.38 -5.54 -3.51
N ASP A 85 -3.72 -4.34 -3.05
CA ASP A 85 -3.24 -3.80 -1.77
C ASP A 85 -4.32 -3.88 -0.69
N LEU A 86 -4.37 -5.05 -0.03
CA LEU A 86 -5.30 -5.36 1.05
C LEU A 86 -4.66 -5.18 2.42
N THR A 87 -5.45 -4.73 3.38
CA THR A 87 -5.03 -4.54 4.76
C THR A 87 -4.93 -5.89 5.47
N GLU A 88 -3.83 -6.13 6.17
CA GLU A 88 -3.69 -7.33 7.01
C GLU A 88 -4.32 -7.09 8.39
N PRO A 89 -5.33 -7.86 8.83
CA PRO A 89 -5.97 -7.68 10.15
C PRO A 89 -4.98 -7.74 11.33
N ALA A 90 -3.83 -8.39 11.13
CA ALA A 90 -2.76 -8.46 12.12
C ALA A 90 -2.22 -7.07 12.52
N ILE A 91 -2.22 -6.07 11.63
CA ILE A 91 -1.76 -4.72 11.97
C ILE A 91 -2.69 -4.04 12.98
N ILE A 92 -3.99 -4.24 12.84
CA ILE A 92 -5.02 -3.69 13.73
C ILE A 92 -4.94 -4.36 15.10
N LYS A 93 -4.74 -5.69 15.12
CA LYS A 93 -4.44 -6.44 16.35
C LYS A 93 -3.18 -5.93 17.04
N MET A 94 -2.14 -5.59 16.26
CA MET A 94 -0.90 -5.01 16.79
C MET A 94 -1.15 -3.63 17.41
N PHE A 95 -1.88 -2.72 16.75
CA PHE A 95 -2.25 -1.43 17.35
C PHE A 95 -2.93 -1.61 18.71
N ALA A 96 -3.88 -2.54 18.79
CA ALA A 96 -4.64 -2.81 19.99
C ALA A 96 -3.83 -3.45 21.14
N MET A 97 -2.56 -3.84 20.96
CA MET A 97 -1.75 -4.41 22.04
C MET A 97 -1.41 -3.41 23.16
N ALA A 98 -1.47 -2.10 22.88
CA ALA A 98 -1.22 -1.02 23.83
C ALA A 98 -2.48 -0.57 24.59
N LYS A 99 -3.66 -1.06 24.21
CA LYS A 99 -4.92 -0.70 24.87
C LYS A 99 -4.92 -1.11 26.34
N SER A 100 -5.67 -0.38 27.17
CA SER A 100 -5.89 -0.81 28.57
C SER A 100 -6.76 -2.07 28.63
N LYS A 101 -6.80 -2.74 29.78
CA LYS A 101 -7.63 -3.96 29.91
C LYS A 101 -9.11 -3.67 29.78
N GLU A 102 -9.53 -2.47 30.18
CA GLU A 102 -10.90 -1.99 30.22
C GLU A 102 -11.36 -1.47 28.85
N GLN A 103 -10.42 -1.15 27.95
CA GLN A 103 -10.71 -0.57 26.64
C GLN A 103 -11.02 -1.66 25.60
N THR A 104 -12.11 -1.49 24.85
CA THR A 104 -12.43 -2.37 23.70
C THR A 104 -11.53 -2.06 22.49
N LEU A 105 -11.52 -2.94 21.47
CA LEU A 105 -10.81 -2.67 20.22
C LEU A 105 -11.35 -1.39 19.56
N ALA A 106 -12.68 -1.27 19.47
CA ALA A 106 -13.36 -0.12 18.91
C ALA A 106 -12.96 1.19 19.59
N GLN A 107 -13.01 1.22 20.93
CA GLN A 107 -12.61 2.38 21.71
C GLN A 107 -11.14 2.76 21.50
N PHE A 108 -10.25 1.77 21.35
CA PHE A 108 -8.84 2.05 21.06
C PHE A 108 -8.67 2.66 19.66
N ILE A 109 -9.24 2.04 18.63
CA ILE A 109 -9.12 2.52 17.25
C ILE A 109 -9.77 3.90 17.06
N ASN A 110 -10.93 4.13 17.67
CA ASN A 110 -11.59 5.44 17.69
C ASN A 110 -10.72 6.52 18.36
N SER A 111 -9.81 6.16 19.27
CA SER A 111 -8.96 7.13 19.99
C SER A 111 -7.69 7.53 19.23
N ILE A 112 -7.28 6.78 18.21
CA ILE A 112 -6.02 7.00 17.48
C ILE A 112 -6.18 7.73 16.13
N ASN A 113 -7.40 8.17 15.78
CA ASN A 113 -7.71 8.87 14.52
C ASN A 113 -7.12 8.16 13.29
N LEU A 114 -7.46 6.89 13.09
CA LEU A 114 -6.91 6.08 12.00
C LEU A 114 -7.40 6.62 10.64
N VAL A 115 -6.51 7.20 9.83
CA VAL A 115 -6.83 7.75 8.51
C VAL A 115 -6.31 6.85 7.38
N PRO A 116 -7.19 6.20 6.60
CA PRO A 116 -6.79 5.49 5.38
C PRO A 116 -6.29 6.48 4.33
N ILE A 117 -5.20 6.12 3.63
CA ILE A 117 -4.61 6.94 2.58
C ILE A 117 -4.50 6.10 1.30
N SER A 118 -5.09 6.60 0.23
CA SER A 118 -4.98 6.00 -1.11
C SER A 118 -3.87 6.69 -1.90
N ILE A 119 -2.90 5.91 -2.40
CA ILE A 119 -1.84 6.38 -3.30
C ILE A 119 -2.00 5.64 -4.62
N SER A 120 -2.39 6.38 -5.65
CA SER A 120 -2.58 5.85 -7.01
C SER A 120 -1.51 6.42 -7.94
N TYR A 121 -0.76 5.53 -8.56
CA TYR A 121 0.16 5.86 -9.64
C TYR A 121 -0.52 5.55 -10.98
N GLU A 122 -0.27 6.38 -11.99
CA GLU A 122 -0.65 6.03 -13.36
C GLU A 122 0.23 4.92 -13.92
N TYR A 123 1.51 4.95 -13.58
CA TYR A 123 2.46 3.89 -13.89
C TYR A 123 3.31 3.55 -12.67
N ASP A 124 3.49 2.26 -12.39
CA ASP A 124 4.45 1.82 -11.37
C ASP A 124 5.84 1.75 -12.00
N PRO A 125 6.85 2.50 -11.50
CA PRO A 125 8.21 2.40 -12.03
C PRO A 125 8.81 1.00 -11.98
N CYS A 126 8.33 0.15 -11.08
CA CYS A 126 8.79 -1.22 -10.87
C CYS A 126 7.83 -2.28 -11.43
N ASP A 127 6.86 -1.88 -12.26
CA ASP A 127 5.87 -2.78 -12.89
C ASP A 127 6.52 -4.02 -13.54
N GLN A 128 7.53 -3.84 -14.38
CA GLN A 128 8.22 -4.94 -15.07
C GLN A 128 8.89 -5.91 -14.09
N LEU A 129 9.57 -5.38 -13.06
CA LEU A 129 10.27 -6.20 -12.07
C LEU A 129 9.28 -7.02 -11.23
N LYS A 130 8.13 -6.42 -10.89
CA LYS A 130 7.05 -7.09 -10.15
C LYS A 130 6.38 -8.17 -10.98
N ALA A 131 6.09 -7.88 -12.26
CA ALA A 131 5.50 -8.84 -13.19
C ALA A 131 6.41 -10.06 -13.35
N HIS A 132 7.71 -9.82 -13.57
CA HIS A 132 8.70 -10.89 -13.65
C HIS A 132 8.76 -11.74 -12.38
N GLU A 133 8.84 -11.11 -11.21
CA GLU A 133 8.85 -11.83 -9.93
C GLU A 133 7.57 -12.68 -9.73
N LEU A 134 6.41 -12.14 -10.07
CA LEU A 134 5.14 -12.88 -9.99
C LEU A 134 5.11 -14.08 -10.95
N SER A 135 5.56 -13.90 -12.19
CA SER A 135 5.60 -14.99 -13.18
C SER A 135 6.60 -16.08 -12.80
N GLN A 136 7.78 -15.72 -12.27
CA GLN A 136 8.74 -16.70 -11.77
C GLN A 136 8.17 -17.51 -10.59
N ILE A 137 7.45 -16.86 -9.67
CA ILE A 137 6.76 -17.56 -8.57
C ILE A 137 5.65 -18.47 -9.13
N ALA A 138 4.87 -18.03 -10.10
CA ALA A 138 3.79 -18.83 -10.69
C ALA A 138 4.33 -20.07 -11.43
N GLN A 139 5.45 -19.94 -12.14
CA GLN A 139 6.04 -21.02 -12.96
C GLN A 139 6.93 -21.97 -12.15
N HIS A 140 7.67 -21.46 -11.16
CA HIS A 140 8.70 -22.21 -10.45
C HIS A 140 8.46 -22.36 -8.95
N GLY A 141 7.37 -21.76 -8.43
CA GLY A 141 6.99 -21.81 -7.01
C GLY A 141 7.82 -20.91 -6.09
N GLN A 142 8.89 -20.29 -6.60
CA GLN A 142 9.78 -19.44 -5.81
C GLN A 142 10.49 -18.40 -6.69
N TYR A 143 10.86 -17.28 -6.06
CA TYR A 143 11.76 -16.28 -6.65
C TYR A 143 12.83 -15.92 -5.63
N THR A 144 14.08 -16.09 -6.02
CA THR A 144 15.23 -15.72 -5.19
C THR A 144 15.73 -14.36 -5.62
N LYS A 145 15.47 -13.35 -4.79
CA LYS A 145 15.96 -11.99 -5.03
C LYS A 145 17.47 -11.94 -5.12
N SER A 146 17.96 -11.14 -6.04
CA SER A 146 19.38 -10.83 -6.17
C SER A 146 19.87 -9.99 -4.98
N PRO A 147 21.17 -10.07 -4.63
CA PRO A 147 21.73 -9.20 -3.60
C PRO A 147 21.51 -7.72 -3.96
N HIS A 148 20.96 -6.94 -3.03
CA HIS A 148 20.67 -5.51 -3.16
C HIS A 148 19.50 -5.14 -4.09
N GLU A 149 18.71 -6.10 -4.56
CA GLU A 149 17.52 -5.83 -5.39
C GLU A 149 16.53 -4.86 -4.72
N ASP A 150 16.33 -5.00 -3.41
CA ASP A 150 15.47 -4.10 -2.64
C ASP A 150 15.97 -2.64 -2.69
N ILE A 151 17.30 -2.42 -2.73
CA ILE A 151 17.87 -1.06 -2.85
C ILE A 151 17.64 -0.52 -4.26
N GLN A 152 17.82 -1.36 -5.28
CA GLN A 152 17.59 -0.98 -6.68
C GLN A 152 16.12 -0.64 -6.93
N THR A 153 15.19 -1.44 -6.42
CA THR A 153 13.74 -1.19 -6.53
C THR A 153 13.27 0.01 -5.72
N ILE A 154 13.95 0.36 -4.61
CA ILE A 154 13.74 1.63 -3.92
C ILE A 154 14.19 2.79 -4.82
N GLY A 155 15.41 2.73 -5.37
CA GLY A 155 15.94 3.76 -6.27
C GLY A 155 15.03 3.99 -7.47
N ARG A 156 14.68 2.91 -8.19
CA ARG A 156 13.75 2.93 -9.34
C ARG A 156 12.37 3.44 -8.94
N GLY A 157 11.85 3.04 -7.79
CA GLY A 157 10.59 3.55 -7.26
C GLY A 157 10.61 5.06 -6.98
N ILE A 158 11.76 5.63 -6.57
CA ILE A 158 11.91 7.07 -6.32
C ILE A 158 12.05 7.83 -7.63
N THR A 159 12.98 7.43 -8.50
CA THR A 159 13.39 8.22 -9.68
C THR A 159 12.61 7.91 -10.95
N GLY A 160 11.99 6.74 -11.05
CA GLY A 160 11.29 6.34 -12.27
C GLY A 160 9.98 7.10 -12.51
N TYR A 161 9.59 7.14 -13.79
CA TYR A 161 8.39 7.84 -14.27
C TYR A 161 7.10 7.17 -13.79
N LYS A 162 6.22 7.97 -13.17
CA LYS A 162 4.97 7.51 -12.52
C LYS A 162 3.70 7.98 -13.22
N GLY A 163 3.83 8.80 -14.27
CA GLY A 163 2.72 9.58 -14.82
C GLY A 163 2.06 10.44 -13.74
N ARG A 164 0.74 10.50 -13.75
CA ARG A 164 -0.04 11.23 -12.74
C ARG A 164 -0.09 10.45 -11.43
N VAL A 165 0.36 11.09 -10.34
CA VAL A 165 0.26 10.54 -8.98
C VAL A 165 -0.87 11.24 -8.23
N ASN A 166 -1.76 10.46 -7.61
CA ASN A 166 -2.80 10.97 -6.74
C ASN A 166 -2.62 10.41 -5.32
N VAL A 167 -2.61 11.31 -4.33
CA VAL A 167 -2.57 10.97 -2.91
C VAL A 167 -3.83 11.53 -2.28
N CYS A 168 -4.67 10.66 -1.74
CA CYS A 168 -5.93 11.06 -1.13
C CYS A 168 -6.01 10.55 0.30
N PHE A 169 -6.33 11.45 1.23
CA PHE A 169 -6.61 11.14 2.62
C PHE A 169 -8.12 10.92 2.74
N ALA A 170 -8.53 9.73 3.16
CA ALA A 170 -9.92 9.45 3.44
C ALA A 170 -10.34 10.10 4.78
N LYS A 171 -11.63 9.98 5.13
CA LYS A 171 -12.07 10.32 6.48
C LYS A 171 -11.49 9.32 7.48
N PRO A 172 -11.22 9.74 8.73
CA PRO A 172 -10.83 8.81 9.79
C PRO A 172 -11.87 7.69 9.94
N ILE A 173 -11.40 6.46 10.18
CA ILE A 173 -12.25 5.36 10.64
C ILE A 173 -12.69 5.72 12.06
N ALA A 174 -14.01 5.89 12.24
CA ALA A 174 -14.61 6.37 13.47
C ALA A 174 -15.99 5.74 13.69
N ASN A 175 -16.55 5.93 14.89
CA ASN A 175 -17.86 5.41 15.29
C ASN A 175 -17.97 3.88 15.19
N LEU A 176 -16.86 3.19 15.45
CA LEU A 176 -16.85 1.72 15.51
C LEU A 176 -17.65 1.23 16.71
N ASN A 177 -18.45 0.18 16.51
CA ASN A 177 -19.18 -0.51 17.57
C ASN A 177 -18.25 -1.46 18.36
N ASP A 178 -18.58 -1.73 19.62
CA ASP A 178 -17.73 -2.53 20.51
C ASP A 178 -17.56 -4.00 20.09
N ASP A 179 -18.45 -4.52 19.24
CA ASP A 179 -18.41 -5.87 18.66
C ASP A 179 -17.55 -5.98 17.41
N VAL A 180 -16.99 -4.87 16.90
CA VAL A 180 -16.18 -4.87 15.68
C VAL A 180 -14.94 -5.74 15.82
N THR A 181 -14.63 -6.46 14.74
CA THR A 181 -13.44 -7.28 14.59
C THR A 181 -12.31 -6.55 13.88
N ALA A 182 -11.09 -7.07 13.99
CA ALA A 182 -9.95 -6.53 13.25
C ALA A 182 -10.12 -6.73 11.74
N GLU A 183 -10.79 -7.81 11.34
CA GLU A 183 -11.12 -8.16 9.97
C GLU A 183 -12.10 -7.14 9.37
N GLU A 184 -13.16 -6.77 10.09
CA GLU A 184 -14.10 -5.73 9.64
C GLU A 184 -13.43 -4.36 9.56
N ILE A 185 -12.54 -4.00 10.50
CA ILE A 185 -11.78 -2.74 10.42
C ILE A 185 -10.84 -2.76 9.20
N ALA A 186 -10.19 -3.89 8.88
CA ALA A 186 -9.36 -4.02 7.70
C ALA A 186 -10.18 -3.80 6.41
N GLU A 187 -11.39 -4.37 6.36
CA GLU A 187 -12.30 -4.16 5.23
C GLU A 187 -12.76 -2.70 5.10
N LEU A 188 -13.03 -2.01 6.22
CA LEU A 188 -13.35 -0.57 6.22
C LEU A 188 -12.19 0.27 5.66
N ILE A 189 -10.94 -0.05 6.04
CA ILE A 189 -9.74 0.60 5.51
C ILE A 189 -9.62 0.35 4.01
N ASP A 190 -9.76 -0.91 3.58
CA ASP A 190 -9.63 -1.30 2.18
C ASP A 190 -10.70 -0.65 1.30
N ASN A 191 -11.94 -0.57 1.80
CA ASN A 191 -13.02 0.14 1.12
C ASN A 191 -12.73 1.63 1.01
N ALA A 192 -12.26 2.28 2.09
CA ALA A 192 -11.90 3.69 2.06
C ALA A 192 -10.73 3.97 1.09
N ILE A 193 -9.74 3.09 1.01
CA ILE A 193 -8.62 3.20 0.05
C ILE A 193 -9.13 3.04 -1.39
N LEU A 194 -9.99 2.05 -1.64
CA LEU A 194 -10.54 1.75 -2.96
C LEU A 194 -11.46 2.88 -3.46
N ASP A 195 -12.30 3.44 -2.59
CA ASP A 195 -13.19 4.58 -2.90
C ASP A 195 -12.43 5.83 -3.36
N HIS A 196 -11.21 6.01 -2.86
CA HIS A 196 -10.36 7.15 -3.18
C HIS A 196 -9.24 6.80 -4.17
N TYR A 197 -9.21 5.56 -4.68
CA TYR A 197 -8.24 5.15 -5.68
C TYR A 197 -8.58 5.79 -7.03
N LYS A 198 -7.67 6.59 -7.58
CA LYS A 198 -7.91 7.26 -8.87
C LYS A 198 -7.57 6.30 -10.01
N ILE A 199 -8.61 5.72 -10.61
CA ILE A 199 -8.49 4.93 -11.84
C ILE A 199 -7.94 5.82 -12.96
N ARG A 200 -6.98 5.28 -13.70
CA ARG A 200 -6.30 5.91 -14.84
C ARG A 200 -6.54 5.09 -16.10
N PRO A 201 -6.34 5.68 -17.30
CA PRO A 201 -6.50 4.97 -18.56
C PRO A 201 -5.74 3.64 -18.64
N ALA A 202 -4.51 3.58 -18.09
CA ALA A 202 -3.71 2.36 -18.06
C ALA A 202 -4.42 1.19 -17.35
N ASN A 203 -5.19 1.46 -16.29
CA ASN A 203 -5.95 0.43 -15.59
C ASN A 203 -7.10 -0.12 -16.45
N ILE A 204 -7.79 0.76 -17.19
CA ILE A 204 -8.88 0.38 -18.09
C ILE A 204 -8.35 -0.42 -19.27
N ILE A 205 -7.26 0.05 -19.90
CA ILE A 205 -6.59 -0.64 -21.01
C ILE A 205 -6.16 -2.04 -20.58
N ALA A 206 -5.53 -2.18 -19.41
CA ALA A 206 -5.10 -3.47 -18.91
C ALA A 206 -6.28 -4.42 -18.64
N MET A 207 -7.38 -3.90 -18.07
CA MET A 207 -8.57 -4.71 -17.79
C MET A 207 -9.25 -5.17 -19.09
N GLN A 208 -9.40 -4.29 -20.09
CA GLN A 208 -9.97 -4.64 -21.40
C GLN A 208 -9.12 -5.65 -22.18
N GLN A 209 -7.78 -5.63 -22.00
CA GLN A 209 -6.91 -6.63 -22.61
C GLN A 209 -7.00 -7.99 -21.93
N LEU A 210 -7.18 -8.03 -20.61
CA LEU A 210 -7.34 -9.28 -19.86
C LEU A 210 -8.73 -9.89 -19.96
N ASP A 211 -9.75 -9.05 -20.04
CA ASP A 211 -11.14 -9.45 -20.08
C ASP A 211 -11.91 -8.57 -21.08
N PRO A 212 -11.86 -8.93 -22.38
CA PRO A 212 -12.51 -8.15 -23.45
C PRO A 212 -14.03 -8.04 -23.29
N GLU A 213 -14.64 -8.96 -22.54
CA GLU A 213 -16.08 -9.01 -22.28
C GLU A 213 -16.47 -8.23 -21.02
N ALA A 214 -15.50 -7.67 -20.28
CA ALA A 214 -15.79 -6.88 -19.11
C ALA A 214 -16.55 -5.61 -19.48
N ASP A 215 -17.74 -5.43 -18.90
CA ASP A 215 -18.57 -4.24 -19.08
C ASP A 215 -17.95 -3.05 -18.32
N ILE A 216 -17.06 -2.32 -19.00
CA ILE A 216 -16.27 -1.22 -18.44
C ILE A 216 -16.22 -0.07 -19.43
N ASP A 217 -16.89 1.02 -19.07
CA ASP A 217 -16.71 2.31 -19.73
C ASP A 217 -15.71 3.17 -18.96
N ALA A 218 -14.73 3.75 -19.66
CA ALA A 218 -13.79 4.70 -19.08
C ALA A 218 -14.52 5.95 -18.53
N SER A 219 -15.68 6.29 -19.10
CA SER A 219 -16.51 7.42 -18.69
C SER A 219 -17.04 7.29 -17.25
N ASP A 220 -17.28 6.06 -16.77
CA ASP A 220 -17.65 5.76 -15.38
C ASP A 220 -16.61 6.26 -14.36
N PHE A 221 -15.37 6.42 -14.80
CA PHE A 221 -14.24 6.86 -13.98
C PHE A 221 -13.85 8.33 -14.28
N GLY A 222 -14.63 9.03 -15.09
CA GLY A 222 -14.37 10.39 -15.54
C GLY A 222 -13.15 10.49 -16.47
N ILE A 223 -12.88 9.43 -17.25
CA ILE A 223 -11.77 9.38 -18.21
C ILE A 223 -12.31 9.67 -19.61
N SER A 224 -11.74 10.67 -20.29
CA SER A 224 -12.16 11.04 -21.63
C SER A 224 -11.57 10.12 -22.71
N PHE A 225 -12.20 10.07 -23.88
CA PHE A 225 -11.63 9.39 -25.05
C PHE A 225 -10.21 9.90 -25.40
N SER A 226 -9.97 11.21 -25.23
CA SER A 226 -8.66 11.81 -25.49
C SER A 226 -7.58 11.33 -24.50
N ASP A 227 -7.96 11.12 -23.23
CA ASP A 227 -7.06 10.55 -22.21
C ASP A 227 -6.69 9.11 -22.55
N MET A 228 -7.66 8.32 -23.05
CA MET A 228 -7.44 6.94 -23.51
C MET A 228 -6.46 6.88 -24.68
N GLY A 229 -6.60 7.76 -25.67
CA GLY A 229 -5.73 7.79 -26.85
C GLY A 229 -4.25 8.00 -26.52
N LYS A 230 -3.94 8.99 -25.67
CA LYS A 230 -2.55 9.26 -25.26
C LYS A 230 -1.96 8.12 -24.43
N ALA A 231 -2.71 7.67 -23.42
CA ALA A 231 -2.24 6.63 -22.52
C ALA A 231 -2.08 5.27 -23.21
N SER A 232 -2.85 4.99 -24.28
CA SER A 232 -2.70 3.77 -25.07
C SER A 232 -1.32 3.66 -25.71
N ALA A 233 -0.75 4.77 -26.22
CA ALA A 233 0.59 4.75 -26.79
C ALA A 233 1.66 4.51 -25.70
N GLU A 234 1.61 5.24 -24.59
CA GLU A 234 2.57 5.09 -23.48
C GLU A 234 2.49 3.70 -22.82
N PHE A 235 1.26 3.18 -22.63
CA PHE A 235 1.07 1.86 -22.04
C PHE A 235 1.54 0.75 -22.97
N ARG A 236 1.32 0.89 -24.29
CA ARG A 236 1.79 -0.08 -25.29
C ARG A 236 3.31 -0.14 -25.35
N GLU A 237 4.00 1.00 -25.36
CA GLU A 237 5.46 1.03 -25.34
C GLU A 237 6.03 0.33 -24.09
N ARG A 238 5.35 0.47 -22.95
CA ARG A 238 5.71 -0.25 -21.72
C ARG A 238 5.46 -1.76 -21.83
N PHE A 239 4.30 -2.13 -22.37
CA PHE A 239 3.87 -3.52 -22.55
C PHE A 239 4.77 -4.28 -23.53
N GLU A 240 5.20 -3.66 -24.63
CA GLU A 240 6.12 -4.25 -25.62
C GLU A 240 7.51 -4.60 -25.06
N ARG A 241 7.85 -4.09 -23.87
CA ARG A 241 9.09 -4.41 -23.15
C ARG A 241 8.93 -5.53 -22.12
N ILE A 242 7.73 -6.10 -22.01
CA ILE A 242 7.42 -7.21 -21.11
C ILE A 242 7.71 -8.51 -21.85
N GLU A 243 8.35 -9.46 -21.17
CA GLU A 243 8.52 -10.81 -21.72
C GLU A 243 7.14 -11.49 -21.82
N PRO A 244 6.87 -12.32 -22.84
CA PRO A 244 5.57 -12.98 -23.00
C PRO A 244 5.09 -13.75 -21.75
N SER A 245 6.03 -14.30 -20.96
CA SER A 245 5.74 -14.98 -19.70
C SER A 245 5.20 -14.08 -18.59
N ASP A 246 5.41 -12.78 -18.71
CA ASP A 246 5.18 -11.77 -17.67
C ASP A 246 3.97 -10.89 -17.99
N GLU A 247 3.40 -11.02 -19.20
CA GLU A 247 2.28 -10.21 -19.70
C GLU A 247 1.04 -10.31 -18.80
N GLU A 248 0.62 -11.52 -18.41
CA GLU A 248 -0.55 -11.71 -17.56
C GLU A 248 -0.38 -11.06 -16.18
N ALA A 249 0.80 -11.21 -15.56
CA ALA A 249 1.11 -10.61 -14.28
C ALA A 249 1.17 -9.07 -14.37
N PHE A 250 1.76 -8.55 -15.44
CA PHE A 250 1.83 -7.11 -15.72
C PHE A 250 0.44 -6.49 -15.88
N LEU A 251 -0.37 -7.03 -16.80
CA LEU A 251 -1.73 -6.55 -17.02
C LEU A 251 -2.57 -6.74 -15.77
N GLY A 252 -2.39 -7.85 -15.06
CA GLY A 252 -3.12 -8.19 -13.84
C GLY A 252 -2.94 -7.14 -12.76
N ALA A 253 -1.69 -6.66 -12.59
CA ALA A 253 -1.37 -5.61 -11.62
C ALA A 253 -2.04 -4.28 -11.94
N TYR A 254 -2.12 -3.88 -13.21
CA TYR A 254 -2.81 -2.66 -13.62
C TYR A 254 -4.33 -2.79 -13.57
N ALA A 255 -4.87 -3.98 -13.88
CA ALA A 255 -6.31 -4.25 -13.90
C ALA A 255 -6.93 -4.44 -12.51
N ALA A 256 -6.13 -4.84 -11.51
CA ALA A 256 -6.59 -5.19 -10.17
C ALA A 256 -7.53 -4.15 -9.51
N PRO A 257 -7.22 -2.83 -9.49
CA PRO A 257 -8.13 -1.85 -8.90
C PRO A 257 -9.49 -1.79 -9.59
N VAL A 258 -9.53 -1.88 -10.92
CA VAL A 258 -10.79 -1.87 -11.69
C VAL A 258 -11.59 -3.13 -11.40
N ARG A 259 -10.95 -4.29 -11.44
CA ARG A 259 -11.57 -5.58 -11.12
C ARG A 259 -12.22 -5.57 -9.74
N ARG A 260 -11.55 -5.04 -8.72
CA ARG A 260 -12.09 -4.92 -7.36
C ARG A 260 -13.32 -4.01 -7.29
N ILE A 261 -13.30 -2.89 -8.01
CA ILE A 261 -14.47 -1.99 -8.08
C ILE A 261 -15.66 -2.70 -8.70
N LEU A 262 -15.47 -3.46 -9.78
CA LEU A 262 -16.54 -4.21 -10.44
C LEU A 262 -17.10 -5.32 -9.54
N GLN A 263 -16.24 -6.13 -8.93
CA GLN A 263 -16.65 -7.18 -7.98
C GLN A 263 -17.49 -6.62 -6.83
N ARG A 264 -17.12 -5.43 -6.32
CA ARG A 264 -17.89 -4.75 -5.28
C ARG A 264 -19.24 -4.23 -5.75
N LYS A 265 -19.38 -3.83 -7.03
CA LYS A 265 -20.68 -3.46 -7.62
C LYS A 265 -21.60 -4.68 -7.71
N THR A 266 -21.08 -5.85 -8.06
CA THR A 266 -21.87 -7.10 -8.21
C THR A 266 -22.29 -7.72 -6.87
N ALA A 267 -21.54 -7.45 -5.79
CA ALA A 267 -21.82 -8.00 -4.45
C ALA A 267 -22.87 -7.20 -3.65
N ARG A 268 -23.31 -6.04 -4.15
CA ARG A 268 -24.33 -5.17 -3.52
C ARG A 268 -25.67 -5.32 -4.22
#